data_AF-A0A3C1F662-F1
#
_entry.id   AF-A0A3C1F662-F1
#
_cell.length_a   1.000
_cell.length_b   1.000
_cell.length_c   1.000
_cell.angle_alpha   90.00
_cell.angle_beta   90.00
_cell.angle_gamma   90.00
#
_symmetry.space_group_name_H-M   'P 1'
#
loop_
_entity.id
_entity.type
_entity.pdbx_description
1 polymer ?
#
loop_
_entity_poly.entity_id
_entity_poly.type
_entity_poly.pdbx_seq_one_letter_code
_entity_poly.pdbx_strand_id
1 'polypeptide(L)'
;MQIITDHVFPDEPCMQLQEGPYTMPHPSGKGTWKRWVQRVFVIRNDAIAKHLIDLGPLEDFEHSTPVILPSLGENTVAQLQEHAERSRYDDRYEKYRQELKAESTLIPDILRQEEAKLLAKQNRSVIGPYQRTQRGAWPREYVERTLKEALHG
;
A
#
# COMPACT_ATOMS: atom_id res chain seq x y z
N MET A 1 6.95 28.39 -5.87
CA MET A 1 5.64 29.03 -5.63
C MET A 1 4.58 28.16 -6.30
N GLN A 2 3.59 27.67 -5.55
CA GLN A 2 2.53 26.83 -6.12
C GLN A 2 1.32 27.72 -6.42
N ILE A 3 0.99 27.88 -7.69
CA ILE A 3 -0.18 28.65 -8.11
C ILE A 3 -1.39 27.73 -8.02
N ILE A 4 -2.46 28.19 -7.39
CA ILE A 4 -3.75 27.50 -7.37
C ILE A 4 -4.63 28.18 -8.43
N THR A 5 -5.33 27.38 -9.23
CA THR A 5 -6.29 27.90 -10.20
C THR A 5 -7.70 27.46 -9.84
N ASP A 6 -8.65 28.37 -9.97
CA ASP A 6 -10.04 28.15 -9.57
C ASP A 6 -10.80 27.25 -10.55
N HIS A 7 -10.38 27.19 -11.81
CA HIS A 7 -11.03 26.39 -12.84
C HIS A 7 -10.04 25.87 -13.88
N VAL A 8 -10.44 24.76 -14.49
CA VAL A 8 -9.78 24.10 -15.61
C VAL A 8 -10.79 23.86 -16.72
N PHE A 9 -10.35 23.99 -17.97
CA PHE A 9 -11.19 23.71 -19.14
C PHE A 9 -10.95 22.28 -19.64
N PRO A 10 -11.99 21.57 -20.12
CA PRO A 10 -11.82 20.20 -20.62
C PRO A 10 -10.78 20.09 -21.73
N ASP A 11 -10.75 21.05 -22.65
CA ASP A 11 -9.91 21.02 -23.85
C ASP A 11 -8.51 21.60 -23.64
N GLU A 12 -8.18 22.07 -22.43
CA GLU A 12 -6.88 22.69 -22.20
C GLU A 12 -5.77 21.65 -22.05
N PRO A 13 -4.54 21.97 -22.48
CA PRO A 13 -3.41 21.07 -22.32
C PRO A 13 -3.09 20.86 -20.84
N CYS A 14 -2.99 19.59 -20.45
CA CYS A 14 -2.69 19.19 -19.09
C CYS A 14 -1.23 18.75 -18.97
N MET A 15 -0.52 19.26 -17.97
CA MET A 15 0.85 18.85 -17.69
C MET A 15 0.87 17.50 -16.99
N GLN A 16 -0.05 17.31 -16.06
CA GLN A 16 -0.11 16.13 -15.21
C GLN A 16 -1.46 16.04 -14.51
N LEU A 17 -1.92 14.82 -14.27
CA LEU A 17 -3.02 14.54 -13.36
C LEU A 17 -2.53 13.59 -12.26
N GLN A 18 -2.85 13.89 -11.01
CA GLN A 18 -2.57 13.01 -9.87
C GLN A 18 -3.85 12.77 -9.11
N GLU A 19 -4.14 11.51 -8.83
CA GLU A 19 -5.34 11.10 -8.11
C GLU A 19 -4.97 10.23 -6.91
N GLY A 20 -5.64 10.44 -5.79
CA GLY A 20 -5.42 9.62 -4.60
C GLY A 20 -5.92 10.25 -3.30
N PRO A 21 -5.58 9.62 -2.15
CA PRO A 21 -5.98 10.10 -0.85
C PRO A 21 -5.31 11.44 -0.53
N TYR A 22 -6.10 12.38 -0.04
CA TYR A 22 -5.64 13.71 0.34
C TYR A 22 -6.26 14.12 1.67
N THR A 23 -5.42 14.63 2.58
CA THR A 23 -5.85 15.14 3.88
C THR A 23 -6.32 16.58 3.72
N MET A 24 -7.58 16.84 4.06
CA MET A 24 -8.20 18.16 4.00
C MET A 24 -8.64 18.61 5.39
N PRO A 25 -8.71 19.93 5.65
CA PRO A 25 -9.37 20.44 6.85
C PRO A 25 -10.85 20.05 6.84
N HIS A 26 -11.37 19.63 7.99
CA HIS A 26 -12.77 19.26 8.12
C HIS A 26 -13.66 20.52 8.02
N PRO A 27 -14.82 20.50 7.32
CA PRO A 27 -15.69 21.68 7.17
C PRO A 27 -16.19 22.29 8.48
N SER A 28 -16.30 21.48 9.54
CA SER A 28 -16.65 21.95 10.89
C SER A 28 -15.54 22.73 11.60
N GLY A 29 -14.37 22.88 10.98
CA GLY A 29 -13.19 23.53 11.56
C GLY A 29 -12.47 22.70 12.63
N LYS A 30 -12.96 21.49 12.95
CA LYS A 30 -12.36 20.60 13.94
C LYS A 30 -11.71 19.40 13.26
N GLY A 31 -10.38 19.40 13.23
CA GLY A 31 -9.58 18.29 12.74
C GLY A 31 -9.45 18.23 11.22
N THR A 32 -8.98 17.08 10.74
CA THR A 32 -8.78 16.79 9.33
C THR A 32 -9.52 15.51 8.96
N TRP A 33 -9.89 15.41 7.69
CA TRP A 33 -10.46 14.20 7.10
C TRP A 33 -9.68 13.81 5.86
N LYS A 34 -9.81 12.56 5.43
CA LYS A 34 -9.20 12.06 4.20
C LYS A 34 -10.28 11.96 3.12
N ARG A 35 -9.99 12.53 1.97
CA ARG A 35 -10.85 12.50 0.79
C ARG A 35 -10.08 11.98 -0.40
N TRP A 36 -10.79 11.43 -1.37
CA TRP A 36 -10.21 11.07 -2.65
C TRP A 36 -10.23 12.30 -3.55
N VAL A 37 -9.05 12.77 -3.97
CA VAL A 37 -8.92 14.06 -4.64
C VAL A 37 -8.14 13.88 -5.93
N GLN A 38 -8.68 14.48 -6.99
CA GLN A 38 -8.02 14.61 -8.28
C GLN A 38 -7.35 15.99 -8.37
N ARG A 39 -6.06 15.98 -8.71
CA ARG A 39 -5.20 17.16 -8.79
C ARG A 39 -4.79 17.32 -10.24
N VAL A 40 -5.30 18.35 -10.88
CA VAL A 40 -5.04 18.67 -12.28
C VAL A 40 -3.99 19.76 -12.34
N PHE A 41 -2.95 19.59 -13.16
CA PHE A 41 -1.85 20.54 -13.30
C PHE A 41 -1.82 21.10 -14.72
N VAL A 42 -1.95 22.42 -14.84
CA VAL A 42 -2.07 23.14 -16.11
C VAL A 42 -1.14 24.35 -16.12
N ILE A 43 -0.85 24.90 -17.30
CA ILE A 43 -0.02 26.10 -17.41
C ILE A 43 -0.91 27.35 -17.30
N ARG A 44 -0.50 28.30 -16.46
CA ARG A 44 -1.05 29.66 -16.34
C ARG A 44 0.12 30.62 -16.25
N ASN A 45 0.19 31.60 -17.16
CA ASN A 45 1.26 32.62 -17.18
C ASN A 45 2.67 32.01 -17.01
N ASP A 46 2.99 30.99 -17.81
CA ASP A 46 4.27 30.25 -17.80
C ASP A 46 4.62 29.52 -16.50
N ALA A 47 3.66 29.32 -15.62
CA ALA A 47 3.82 28.57 -14.38
C ALA A 47 2.80 27.43 -14.28
N ILE A 48 3.20 26.36 -13.59
CA ILE A 48 2.30 25.23 -13.32
C ILE A 48 1.33 25.64 -12.21
N ALA A 49 0.05 25.73 -12.58
CA ALA A 49 -1.06 25.92 -11.67
C ALA A 49 -1.72 24.58 -11.36
N LYS A 50 -2.19 24.43 -10.13
CA LYS A 50 -2.89 23.24 -9.64
C LYS A 50 -4.36 23.55 -9.42
N HIS A 51 -5.22 22.69 -9.93
CA HIS A 51 -6.63 22.65 -9.62
C HIS A 51 -6.98 21.40 -8.82
N LEU A 52 -7.91 21.52 -7.89
CA LEU A 52 -8.30 20.46 -6.95
C LEU A 52 -9.78 20.12 -7.15
N ILE A 53 -10.05 18.84 -7.37
CA ILE A 53 -11.40 18.29 -7.48
C ILE A 53 -11.55 17.24 -6.39
N ASP A 54 -12.46 17.49 -5.45
CA ASP A 54 -12.86 16.52 -4.43
C ASP A 54 -13.86 15.54 -5.04
N LEU A 55 -13.48 14.26 -5.11
CA LEU A 55 -14.31 13.21 -5.69
C LEU A 55 -15.18 12.51 -4.64
N GLY A 56 -14.91 12.69 -3.34
CA GLY A 56 -15.67 12.02 -2.29
C GLY A 56 -14.84 11.58 -1.08
N PRO A 57 -15.50 10.93 -0.10
CA PRO A 57 -14.83 10.38 1.06
C PRO A 57 -13.88 9.25 0.64
N LEU A 58 -12.78 9.06 1.37
CA LEU A 58 -11.80 8.01 1.04
C LEU A 58 -12.41 6.59 1.04
N GLU A 59 -13.45 6.37 1.84
CA GLU A 59 -14.15 5.08 2.02
C GLU A 59 -14.74 4.57 0.70
N ASP A 60 -15.24 5.47 -0.16
CA ASP A 60 -15.82 5.10 -1.46
C ASP A 60 -14.76 4.60 -2.46
N PHE A 61 -13.47 4.75 -2.15
CA PHE A 61 -12.34 4.47 -3.03
C PHE A 61 -11.35 3.46 -2.43
N GLU A 62 -11.80 2.59 -1.51
CA GLU A 62 -10.93 1.63 -0.81
C GLU A 62 -10.12 0.72 -1.76
N HIS A 63 -10.72 0.33 -2.88
CA HIS A 63 -10.11 -0.53 -3.90
C HIS A 63 -9.30 0.23 -4.96
N SER A 64 -9.53 1.55 -5.07
CA SER A 64 -8.87 2.39 -6.07
C SER A 64 -7.38 2.58 -5.74
N THR A 65 -6.54 2.51 -6.75
CA THR A 65 -5.10 2.77 -6.60
C THR A 65 -4.81 4.24 -6.88
N PRO A 66 -3.94 4.93 -6.11
CA PRO A 66 -3.49 6.27 -6.45
C PRO A 66 -2.73 6.26 -7.78
N VAL A 67 -3.04 7.19 -8.67
CA VAL A 67 -2.49 7.23 -10.03
C VAL A 67 -1.80 8.56 -10.29
N ILE A 68 -0.72 8.51 -11.05
CA ILE A 68 -0.03 9.67 -11.59
C ILE A 68 0.01 9.52 -13.11
N LEU A 69 -0.66 10.42 -13.82
CA LEU A 69 -0.69 10.48 -15.28
C LEU A 69 0.12 11.70 -15.75
N PRO A 70 1.41 11.54 -16.10
CA PRO A 70 2.18 12.60 -16.72
C PRO A 70 1.76 12.76 -18.18
N SER A 71 1.63 14.01 -18.65
CA SER A 71 1.28 14.29 -20.05
C SER A 71 2.12 15.38 -20.70
N LEU A 72 2.75 16.26 -19.92
CA LEU A 72 3.61 17.32 -20.44
C LEU A 72 2.96 18.22 -21.51
N GLY A 73 1.63 18.38 -21.48
CA GLY A 73 0.87 19.21 -22.41
C GLY A 73 0.37 18.49 -23.67
N GLU A 74 0.67 17.19 -23.85
CA GLU A 74 0.24 16.42 -25.02
C GLU A 74 -1.26 16.05 -25.00
N ASN A 75 -1.80 15.77 -23.83
CA ASN A 75 -3.19 15.39 -23.63
C ASN A 75 -3.96 16.54 -22.98
N THR A 76 -5.24 16.61 -23.32
CA THR A 76 -6.19 17.53 -22.71
C THR A 76 -6.53 17.10 -21.29
N VAL A 77 -7.06 18.03 -20.47
CA VAL A 77 -7.59 17.72 -19.15
C VAL A 77 -8.65 16.63 -19.23
N ALA A 78 -9.59 16.72 -20.18
CA ALA A 78 -10.66 15.74 -20.36
C ALA A 78 -10.13 14.33 -20.61
N GLN A 79 -9.14 14.19 -21.50
CA GLN A 79 -8.52 12.89 -21.79
C GLN A 79 -7.86 12.28 -20.55
N LEU A 80 -7.12 13.08 -19.77
CA LEU A 80 -6.50 12.55 -18.54
C LEU A 80 -7.55 12.21 -17.48
N GLN A 81 -8.66 12.94 -17.42
CA GLN A 81 -9.76 12.62 -16.51
C GLN A 81 -10.44 11.31 -16.90
N GLU A 82 -10.67 11.08 -18.19
CA GLU A 82 -11.19 9.81 -18.71
C GLU A 82 -10.24 8.64 -18.41
N HIS A 83 -8.94 8.82 -18.60
CA HIS A 83 -7.94 7.81 -18.23
C HIS A 83 -7.91 7.52 -16.73
N ALA A 84 -8.01 8.56 -15.90
CA ALA A 84 -8.08 8.41 -14.45
C ALA A 84 -9.36 7.69 -14.03
N GLU A 85 -10.50 8.02 -14.63
CA GLU A 85 -11.77 7.34 -14.41
C GLU A 85 -11.71 5.86 -14.79
N ARG A 86 -11.20 5.56 -15.98
CA ARG A 86 -11.00 4.17 -16.41
C ARG A 86 -10.11 3.40 -15.43
N SER A 87 -9.06 4.03 -14.91
CA SER A 87 -8.19 3.40 -13.93
C SER A 87 -8.84 3.16 -12.57
N ARG A 88 -9.86 3.95 -12.17
CA ARG A 88 -10.62 3.70 -10.93
C ARG A 88 -11.45 2.43 -11.01
N TYR A 89 -11.99 2.13 -12.20
CA TYR A 89 -12.83 0.95 -12.44
C TYR A 89 -12.06 -0.26 -12.96
N ASP A 90 -10.72 -0.19 -13.03
CA ASP A 90 -9.88 -1.30 -13.48
C ASP A 90 -9.38 -2.15 -12.29
N ASP A 91 -9.99 -3.32 -12.10
CA ASP A 91 -9.64 -4.27 -11.04
C ASP A 91 -8.30 -5.00 -11.30
N ARG A 92 -7.68 -4.82 -12.47
CA ARG A 92 -6.48 -5.59 -12.86
C ARG A 92 -5.39 -5.54 -11.80
N TYR A 93 -5.07 -4.34 -11.30
CA TYR A 93 -4.02 -4.15 -10.31
C TYR A 93 -4.44 -4.56 -8.90
N GLU A 94 -5.73 -4.57 -8.61
CA GLU A 94 -6.23 -5.15 -7.37
C GLU A 94 -6.06 -6.66 -7.36
N LYS A 95 -6.51 -7.35 -8.42
CA LYS A 95 -6.36 -8.79 -8.59
C LYS A 95 -4.90 -9.22 -8.52
N TYR A 96 -4.02 -8.50 -9.21
CA TYR A 96 -2.58 -8.74 -9.17
C TYR A 96 -1.99 -8.59 -7.74
N ARG A 97 -2.44 -7.60 -6.96
CA ARG A 97 -2.02 -7.44 -5.56
C ARG A 97 -2.52 -8.59 -4.68
N GLN A 98 -3.74 -9.07 -4.91
CA GLN A 98 -4.31 -10.21 -4.18
C GLN A 98 -3.55 -11.50 -4.50
N GLU A 99 -3.24 -11.75 -5.78
CA GLU A 99 -2.42 -12.87 -6.24
C GLU A 99 -1.03 -12.84 -5.60
N LEU A 100 -0.31 -11.72 -5.70
CA LEU A 100 1.00 -11.57 -5.06
C LEU A 100 0.95 -11.76 -3.54
N LYS A 101 -0.11 -11.29 -2.88
CA LYS A 101 -0.30 -11.48 -1.44
C LYS A 101 -0.54 -12.95 -1.10
N ALA A 102 -1.28 -13.68 -1.95
CA ALA A 102 -1.51 -15.11 -1.78
C ALA A 102 -0.23 -15.93 -2.04
N GLU A 103 0.61 -15.50 -2.98
CA GLU A 103 1.89 -16.15 -3.30
C GLU A 103 3.01 -15.82 -2.30
N SER A 104 2.87 -14.75 -1.51
CA SER A 104 3.89 -14.33 -0.55
C SER A 104 3.91 -15.25 0.69
N THR A 105 4.84 -16.21 0.72
CA THR A 105 5.07 -17.10 1.88
C THR A 105 6.03 -16.52 2.92
N LEU A 106 6.59 -15.33 2.70
CA LEU A 106 7.64 -14.75 3.56
C LEU A 106 7.20 -14.63 5.02
N ILE A 107 5.99 -14.11 5.26
CA ILE A 107 5.45 -13.92 6.61
C ILE A 107 5.16 -15.27 7.30
N PRO A 108 4.43 -16.23 6.69
CA PRO A 108 4.21 -17.53 7.32
C PRO A 108 5.52 -18.31 7.54
N ASP A 109 6.50 -18.20 6.64
CA ASP A 109 7.79 -18.87 6.82
C ASP A 109 8.59 -18.28 7.99
N ILE A 110 8.59 -16.96 8.18
CA ILE A 110 9.21 -16.32 9.34
C ILE A 110 8.52 -16.74 10.64
N LEU A 111 7.18 -16.81 10.66
CA LEU A 111 6.43 -17.26 11.84
C LEU A 111 6.75 -18.71 12.21
N ARG A 112 6.80 -19.62 11.22
CA ARG A 112 7.22 -21.01 11.45
C ARG A 112 8.64 -21.10 12.00
N GLN A 113 9.57 -20.27 11.50
CA GLN A 113 10.94 -20.23 12.01
C GLN A 113 11.01 -19.74 13.48
N GLU A 114 10.23 -18.73 13.85
CA GLU A 114 10.18 -18.23 15.22
C GLU A 114 9.53 -19.24 16.18
N GLU A 115 8.46 -19.92 15.77
CA GLU A 115 7.85 -21.01 16.55
C GLU A 115 8.85 -22.16 16.79
N ALA A 116 9.59 -22.56 15.75
CA ALA A 116 10.64 -23.57 15.88
C ALA A 116 11.74 -23.15 16.89
N LYS A 117 12.15 -21.88 16.88
CA LYS A 117 13.12 -21.34 17.85
C LYS A 117 12.55 -21.30 19.27
N LEU A 118 11.28 -20.93 19.43
CA LEU A 118 10.60 -20.90 20.73
C LEU A 118 10.49 -22.30 21.34
N LEU A 119 10.08 -23.29 20.57
CA LEU A 119 10.03 -24.70 21.00
C LEU A 119 11.43 -25.21 21.39
N ALA A 120 12.45 -24.89 20.59
CA ALA A 120 13.84 -25.23 20.91
C ALA A 120 14.34 -24.55 22.20
N LYS A 121 13.87 -23.34 22.51
CA LYS A 121 14.20 -22.61 23.75
C LYS A 121 13.46 -23.16 24.96
N GLN A 122 12.20 -23.57 24.79
CA GLN A 122 11.36 -24.15 25.85
C GLN A 122 11.81 -25.56 26.25
N ASN A 123 12.46 -26.33 25.36
CA ASN A 123 13.11 -27.60 25.66
C ASN A 123 14.43 -27.47 26.50
N ARG A 124 14.54 -26.43 27.33
CA ARG A 124 15.62 -26.25 28.30
C ARG A 124 15.10 -26.49 29.71
N SER A 125 15.49 -27.61 30.32
CA SER A 125 15.28 -27.86 31.74
C SER A 125 16.43 -27.27 32.57
N VAL A 126 16.10 -26.56 33.64
CA VAL A 126 17.07 -26.02 34.63
C VAL A 126 16.98 -26.85 35.90
N ILE A 127 18.11 -27.40 36.37
CA ILE A 127 18.20 -28.18 37.61
C ILE A 127 19.17 -27.45 38.57
N GLY A 128 18.72 -27.18 39.81
CA GLY A 128 19.48 -26.46 40.86
C GLY A 128 20.34 -27.37 41.75
N PRO A 129 20.96 -26.87 42.84
CA PRO A 129 21.31 -25.51 43.20
C PRO A 129 22.83 -25.28 43.09
N TYR A 130 23.40 -25.41 41.89
CA TYR A 130 24.65 -24.80 41.38
C TYR A 130 24.57 -24.93 39.85
N GLN A 131 23.70 -24.10 39.27
CA GLN A 131 22.94 -24.33 38.05
C GLN A 131 23.75 -24.88 36.85
N ARG A 132 23.34 -26.05 36.36
CA ARG A 132 23.81 -26.62 35.09
C ARG A 132 22.66 -26.60 34.08
N THR A 133 22.81 -25.84 32.99
CA THR A 133 21.82 -25.84 31.90
C THR A 133 22.11 -27.02 31.00
N GLN A 134 21.23 -28.02 30.95
CA GLN A 134 21.33 -29.11 29.98
C GLN A 134 20.39 -28.80 28.81
N ARG A 135 20.92 -28.79 27.58
CA ARG A 135 20.06 -28.86 26.40
C ARG A 135 19.53 -30.27 26.35
N GLY A 136 18.20 -30.45 26.44
CA GLY A 136 17.59 -31.73 26.08
C GLY A 136 17.99 -32.03 24.65
N ALA A 137 18.90 -33.00 24.46
CA ALA A 137 19.43 -33.35 23.17
C ALA A 137 18.35 -34.10 22.38
N TRP A 138 17.43 -33.37 21.77
CA TRP A 138 16.80 -33.88 20.57
C TRP A 138 17.89 -33.92 19.49
N PRO A 139 18.22 -35.10 18.93
CA PRO A 139 19.15 -35.19 17.82
C PRO A 139 18.64 -34.28 16.72
N ARG A 140 19.55 -33.53 16.08
CA ARG A 140 19.23 -32.61 14.98
C ARG A 140 18.34 -33.27 13.92
N GLU A 141 18.54 -34.57 13.69
CA GLU A 141 17.75 -35.44 12.82
C GLU A 141 16.26 -35.53 13.18
N TYR A 142 15.90 -35.50 14.47
CA TYR A 142 14.51 -35.59 14.87
C TYR A 142 13.76 -34.28 14.60
N VAL A 143 14.41 -33.14 14.86
CA VAL A 143 13.87 -31.81 14.54
C VAL A 143 13.72 -31.65 13.02
N GLU A 144 14.72 -32.08 12.26
CA GLU A 144 14.68 -32.10 10.79
C GLU A 144 13.57 -33.02 10.25
N ARG A 145 13.30 -34.16 10.90
CA ARG A 145 12.20 -35.07 10.52
C ARG A 145 10.82 -34.49 10.82
N THR A 146 10.61 -33.93 12.02
CA THR A 146 9.34 -33.30 12.37
C THR A 146 9.04 -32.06 11.52
N LEU A 147 10.07 -31.30 11.12
CA LEU A 147 9.92 -30.18 10.20
C LEU A 147 9.58 -30.64 8.78
N LYS A 148 10.20 -31.72 8.29
CA LYS A 148 9.83 -32.33 7.00
C LYS A 148 8.41 -32.88 6.99
N GLU A 149 7.99 -33.54 8.07
CA GLU A 149 6.62 -34.07 8.21
C GLU A 149 5.58 -32.93 8.27
N ALA A 150 5.89 -31.79 8.90
CA ALA A 150 5.01 -30.61 8.94
C ALA A 150 5.00 -29.77 7.65
N LEU A 151 5.98 -29.94 6.77
CA LEU A 151 6.07 -29.25 5.46
C LEU A 151 5.39 -30.03 4.31
N HIS A 152 5.12 -31.32 4.51
CA HIS A 152 4.58 -32.23 3.49
C HIS A 152 3.22 -32.87 3.83
N GLY A 153 2.64 -32.53 4.99
CA GLY A 153 1.25 -32.83 5.35
C GLY A 153 0.39 -31.57 5.29
#